data_AF-A0A0L0CP53-F1
#
_entry.id   AF-A0A0L0CP53-F1
#
_cell.length_a   1.000
_cell.length_b   1.000
_cell.length_c   1.000
_cell.angle_alpha   90.00
_cell.angle_beta   90.00
_cell.angle_gamma   90.00
#
_symmetry.space_group_name_H-M   'P 1'
#
loop_
_entity.id
_entity.type
_entity.pdbx_description
1 polymer ?
#
loop_
_entity_poly.entity_id
_entity_poly.type
_entity_poly.pdbx_seq_one_letter_code
_entity_poly.pdbx_strand_id
1 'polypeptide(L)'
;MCPGPWTVNMSGEKVKSSPVRQTTRSAFMMDSNNNESETFLSDITDLLYILKATGLLPFYRTISNYELGPPSVLSRIYTITAHLLIHSMTIYNVYNLFTDGSTQLFYSYRETDNINYWIEILLCIVTYTTTVFLCFRNGKSYLNILNDTLKVDEEISRKFSINMVNNCGFAIKYIIIIVIFQVYIIILKILSIKEPLNVASYILISFYSFQNGLSSIFIVYASVLLRIITVRFEFLNKIITGYTYREQKAKVRQRITRVNNGDIFSQPRSMENFPDESLFAFRMYNKLLRLYKAVNECCSLTLVVYMGYAFYSITTTTYNLFVQITTQMDSAMEMSVNVLQICFVLLFTNTIMLAVLSRCAGQATDQANETSEILARVYGKSKEYQNIVDKFLTKSIKQEVQFTAYGFFVIDNSTLFKIFSAVTTYLVILIQFKQLEESKTVDASSQKSN
;
A
#
# COMPACT_ATOMS: atom_id res chain seq x y z
N MET A 1 -31.77 53.61 -32.79
CA MET A 1 -32.25 52.95 -31.57
C MET A 1 -31.81 51.50 -31.63
N CYS A 2 -30.67 51.20 -31.01
CA CYS A 2 -30.09 49.86 -30.95
C CYS A 2 -30.14 49.41 -29.48
N PRO A 3 -30.64 48.20 -29.17
CA PRO A 3 -30.76 47.74 -27.80
C PRO A 3 -29.37 47.35 -27.24
N GLY A 4 -29.13 47.73 -25.99
CA GLY A 4 -27.86 47.56 -25.29
C GLY A 4 -27.53 46.10 -24.89
N PRO A 5 -26.30 45.86 -24.41
CA PRO A 5 -25.77 44.53 -24.18
C PRO A 5 -26.30 43.89 -22.90
N TRP A 6 -26.67 42.61 -23.00
CA TRP A 6 -27.08 41.77 -21.90
C TRP A 6 -25.90 41.54 -20.94
N THR A 7 -26.03 42.01 -19.70
CA THR A 7 -25.09 41.73 -18.62
C THR A 7 -25.49 40.42 -17.94
N VAL A 8 -24.77 39.34 -18.25
CA VAL A 8 -24.87 38.08 -17.51
C VAL A 8 -23.98 38.19 -16.29
N ASN A 9 -24.62 38.31 -15.12
CA ASN A 9 -23.95 38.35 -13.83
C ASN A 9 -23.55 36.91 -13.44
N MET A 10 -22.30 36.50 -13.69
CA MET A 10 -21.78 35.22 -13.18
C MET A 10 -21.47 35.34 -11.69
N SER A 11 -22.37 34.81 -10.85
CA SER A 11 -22.06 34.48 -9.47
C SER A 11 -20.96 33.42 -9.44
N GLY A 12 -19.79 33.77 -8.90
CA GLY A 12 -18.69 32.81 -8.68
C GLY A 12 -19.11 31.76 -7.65
N GLU A 13 -19.57 30.60 -8.13
CA GLU A 13 -19.66 29.40 -7.31
C GLU A 13 -18.24 28.95 -6.92
N LYS A 14 -17.93 29.08 -5.63
CA LYS A 14 -16.79 28.39 -5.02
C LYS A 14 -16.98 26.89 -5.26
N VAL A 15 -16.02 26.28 -5.95
CA VAL A 15 -15.86 24.83 -6.08
C VAL A 15 -16.00 24.19 -4.71
N LYS A 16 -17.11 23.46 -4.51
CA LYS A 16 -17.34 22.65 -3.32
C LYS A 16 -16.29 21.54 -3.29
N SER A 17 -15.52 21.49 -2.21
CA SER A 17 -14.66 20.36 -1.90
C SER A 17 -15.49 19.08 -1.86
N SER A 18 -15.00 18.04 -2.55
CA SER A 18 -15.58 16.71 -2.68
C SER A 18 -16.11 16.12 -1.35
N PRO A 19 -17.24 15.39 -1.34
CA PRO A 19 -17.92 14.92 -0.11
C PRO A 19 -17.18 13.78 0.62
N VAL A 20 -16.02 13.34 0.15
CA VAL A 20 -15.24 12.24 0.73
C VAL A 20 -14.64 12.60 2.11
N ARG A 21 -14.65 13.88 2.51
CA ARG A 21 -14.04 14.34 3.78
C ARG A 21 -14.89 14.13 5.03
N GLN A 22 -16.16 13.72 4.91
CA GLN A 22 -17.09 13.64 6.06
C GLN A 22 -17.26 12.24 6.67
N THR A 23 -16.86 11.17 5.99
CA THR A 23 -17.19 9.80 6.43
C THR A 23 -16.15 9.14 7.34
N THR A 24 -15.03 9.81 7.66
CA THR A 24 -13.93 9.23 8.46
C THR A 24 -13.96 9.60 9.95
N ARG A 25 -15.08 10.11 10.47
CA ARG A 25 -15.20 10.55 11.87
C ARG A 25 -15.44 9.43 12.89
N SER A 26 -15.61 8.17 12.47
CA SER A 26 -16.00 7.07 13.38
C SER A 26 -14.87 6.11 13.78
N ALA A 27 -13.60 6.38 13.47
CA ALA A 27 -12.49 5.45 13.75
C ALA A 27 -11.80 5.63 15.11
N PHE A 28 -12.41 6.32 16.08
CA PHE A 28 -11.76 6.67 17.33
C PHE A 28 -12.57 6.18 18.53
N MET A 29 -12.19 5.02 19.08
CA MET A 29 -12.46 4.68 20.47
C MET A 29 -11.13 4.82 21.21
N MET A 30 -11.04 5.81 22.10
CA MET A 30 -9.99 5.85 23.10
C MET A 30 -10.47 4.99 24.25
N ASP A 31 -9.81 3.85 24.46
CA ASP A 31 -10.11 3.03 25.62
C ASP A 31 -9.28 3.55 26.80
N SER A 32 -9.94 4.17 27.77
CA SER A 32 -9.29 4.66 29.00
C SER A 32 -9.19 3.58 30.08
N ASN A 33 -9.61 2.34 29.80
CA ASN A 33 -9.93 1.36 30.84
C ASN A 33 -9.18 0.01 30.82
N ASN A 34 -8.19 -0.21 29.95
CA ASN A 34 -7.38 -1.44 30.01
C ASN A 34 -5.99 -1.18 30.61
N ASN A 35 -5.76 -1.77 31.78
CA ASN A 35 -4.52 -1.74 32.57
C ASN A 35 -3.36 -2.59 31.97
N GLU A 36 -3.49 -3.07 30.74
CA GLU A 36 -2.39 -3.69 30.00
C GLU A 36 -1.93 -2.74 28.90
N SER A 37 -0.64 -2.45 28.85
CA SER A 37 -0.01 -1.62 27.83
C SER A 37 -0.03 -2.35 26.48
N GLU A 38 -1.19 -2.44 25.83
CA GLU A 38 -1.31 -2.96 24.47
C GLU A 38 -0.54 -2.04 23.51
N THR A 39 0.52 -2.57 22.91
CA THR A 39 1.32 -1.87 21.90
C THR A 39 0.83 -2.22 20.51
N PHE A 40 1.18 -1.44 19.49
CA PHE A 40 0.82 -1.78 18.12
C PHE A 40 1.33 -3.16 17.67
N LEU A 41 2.31 -3.75 18.37
CA LEU A 41 2.80 -5.09 18.08
C LEU A 41 1.70 -6.14 18.26
N SER A 42 0.80 -6.01 19.25
CA SER A 42 -0.31 -6.95 19.43
C SER A 42 -1.18 -6.97 18.17
N ASP A 43 -1.51 -5.79 17.63
CA ASP A 43 -2.32 -5.60 16.42
C ASP A 43 -1.73 -6.22 15.15
N ILE A 44 -0.40 -6.39 15.10
CA ILE A 44 0.32 -6.89 13.90
C ILE A 44 1.02 -8.24 14.14
N THR A 45 0.75 -8.89 15.27
CA THR A 45 1.44 -10.13 15.70
C THR A 45 1.34 -11.22 14.63
N ASP A 46 0.14 -11.46 14.10
CA ASP A 46 -0.12 -12.51 13.12
C ASP A 46 0.65 -12.26 11.81
N LEU A 47 0.64 -11.02 11.34
CA LEU A 47 1.39 -10.62 10.14
C LEU A 47 2.90 -10.79 10.35
N LEU A 48 3.42 -10.34 11.51
CA LEU A 48 4.83 -10.52 11.85
C LEU A 48 5.19 -12.00 11.97
N TYR A 49 4.31 -12.83 12.51
CA TYR A 49 4.53 -14.27 12.59
C TYR A 49 4.64 -14.90 11.20
N ILE A 50 3.74 -14.55 10.27
CA ILE A 50 3.78 -15.03 8.89
C ILE A 50 5.07 -14.58 8.20
N LEU A 51 5.48 -13.31 8.33
CA LEU A 51 6.73 -12.81 7.77
C LEU A 51 7.96 -13.53 8.36
N LYS A 52 7.91 -13.88 9.66
CA LYS A 52 8.99 -14.64 10.32
C LYS A 52 9.05 -16.09 9.87
N ALA A 53 7.90 -16.76 9.82
CA ALA A 53 7.78 -18.15 9.40
C ALA A 53 8.14 -18.38 7.92
N THR A 54 7.92 -17.37 7.09
CA THR A 54 8.26 -17.40 5.66
C THR A 54 9.69 -16.95 5.38
N GLY A 55 10.44 -16.58 6.42
CA GLY A 55 11.82 -16.12 6.32
C GLY A 55 11.99 -14.67 5.86
N LEU A 56 10.92 -13.94 5.50
CA LEU A 56 11.00 -12.53 5.10
C LEU A 56 11.53 -11.63 6.22
N LEU A 57 11.22 -11.92 7.48
CA LEU A 57 11.80 -11.23 8.63
C LEU A 57 12.43 -12.22 9.61
N PRO A 58 13.49 -11.84 10.34
CA PRO A 58 14.02 -12.70 11.39
C PRO A 58 13.15 -12.66 12.66
N PHE A 59 13.22 -13.72 13.46
CA PHE A 59 12.60 -13.74 14.78
C PHE A 59 13.36 -12.82 15.74
N TYR A 60 12.80 -11.63 15.98
CA TYR A 60 13.29 -10.68 16.97
C TYR A 60 12.99 -11.15 18.40
N ARG A 61 13.90 -10.86 19.33
CA ARG A 61 13.72 -11.11 20.77
C ARG A 61 12.98 -9.93 21.39
N THR A 62 11.93 -10.16 22.17
CA THR A 62 11.32 -9.10 22.98
C THR A 62 12.21 -8.83 24.20
N ILE A 63 12.68 -7.59 24.37
CA ILE A 63 13.46 -7.18 25.55
C ILE A 63 12.52 -6.51 26.56
N SER A 64 11.65 -5.61 26.08
CA SER A 64 10.62 -4.95 26.87
C SER A 64 9.36 -4.73 26.01
N ASN A 65 8.29 -4.19 26.60
CA ASN A 65 7.08 -3.85 25.86
C ASN A 65 7.34 -2.81 24.75
N TYR A 66 8.39 -1.99 24.88
CA TYR A 66 8.73 -0.93 23.93
C TYR A 66 10.09 -1.13 23.25
N GLU A 67 10.71 -2.30 23.38
CA GLU A 67 12.02 -2.59 22.78
C GLU A 67 12.15 -4.04 22.30
N LEU A 68 12.44 -4.19 21.02
CA LEU A 68 12.84 -5.44 20.38
C LEU A 68 14.36 -5.50 20.26
N GLY A 69 14.92 -6.60 20.72
CA GLY A 69 16.33 -6.95 20.57
C GLY A 69 16.67 -7.53 19.19
N PRO A 70 17.96 -7.57 18.85
CA PRO A 70 18.43 -8.27 17.66
C PRO A 70 18.02 -9.75 17.70
N PRO A 71 17.90 -10.39 16.52
CA PRO A 71 17.56 -11.81 16.44
C PRO A 71 18.63 -12.66 17.13
N SER A 72 18.19 -13.77 17.74
CA SER A 72 19.12 -14.75 18.31
C SER A 72 19.99 -15.38 17.20
N VAL A 73 21.14 -15.96 17.58
CA VAL A 73 22.01 -16.66 16.62
C VAL A 73 21.25 -17.76 15.89
N LEU A 74 20.43 -18.54 16.60
CA LEU A 74 19.60 -19.60 16.02
C LEU A 74 18.54 -19.04 15.06
N SER A 75 17.85 -17.96 15.45
CA SER A 75 16.87 -17.27 14.60
C SER A 75 17.52 -16.72 13.33
N ARG A 76 18.73 -16.19 13.43
CA ARG A 76 19.49 -15.68 12.28
C ARG A 76 19.90 -16.81 11.34
N ILE A 77 20.38 -17.94 11.87
CA ILE A 77 20.70 -19.13 11.08
C ILE A 77 19.44 -19.64 10.38
N TYR A 78 18.31 -19.76 11.09
CA TYR A 78 17.03 -20.15 10.51
C TYR A 78 16.65 -19.27 9.32
N THR A 79 16.70 -17.94 9.50
CA THR A 79 16.37 -17.00 8.42
C THR A 79 17.31 -17.18 7.23
N ILE A 80 18.62 -17.31 7.44
CA ILE A 80 19.58 -17.54 6.36
C ILE A 80 19.29 -18.86 5.62
N THR A 81 19.03 -19.94 6.36
CA THR A 81 18.69 -21.25 5.78
C THR A 81 17.39 -21.20 4.98
N ALA A 82 16.36 -20.52 5.51
CA ALA A 82 15.09 -20.32 4.81
C ALA A 82 15.30 -19.56 3.49
N HIS A 83 16.10 -18.49 3.50
CA HIS A 83 16.46 -17.75 2.29
C HIS A 83 17.20 -18.62 1.26
N LEU A 84 18.20 -19.39 1.69
CA LEU A 84 18.95 -20.29 0.81
C LEU A 84 18.05 -21.35 0.18
N LEU A 85 17.16 -21.95 0.97
CA LEU A 85 16.19 -22.94 0.49
C LEU A 85 15.24 -22.32 -0.55
N ILE A 86 14.69 -21.15 -0.24
CA ILE A 86 13.78 -20.40 -1.11
C ILE A 86 14.45 -20.02 -2.44
N HIS A 87 15.69 -19.51 -2.40
CA HIS A 87 16.42 -19.15 -3.61
C HIS A 87 16.81 -20.39 -4.41
N SER A 88 17.21 -21.48 -3.77
CA SER A 88 17.48 -22.76 -4.44
C SER A 88 16.24 -23.28 -5.16
N MET A 89 15.08 -23.21 -4.50
CA MET A 89 13.80 -23.58 -5.11
C MET A 89 13.42 -22.65 -6.26
N THR A 90 13.75 -21.36 -6.17
CA THR A 90 13.54 -20.41 -7.26
C THR A 90 14.41 -20.75 -8.46
N ILE A 91 15.69 -21.07 -8.26
CA ILE A 91 16.60 -21.49 -9.32
C ILE A 91 16.11 -22.79 -9.98
N TYR A 92 15.66 -23.76 -9.17
CA TYR A 92 15.07 -25.00 -9.68
C TYR A 92 13.82 -24.75 -10.54
N ASN A 93 12.93 -23.86 -10.12
CA ASN A 93 11.74 -23.52 -10.92
C ASN A 93 12.10 -22.76 -12.20
N VAL A 94 13.09 -21.87 -12.17
CA VAL A 94 13.63 -21.25 -13.39
C VAL A 94 14.17 -22.33 -14.32
N TYR A 95 14.97 -23.27 -13.83
CA TYR A 95 15.48 -24.38 -14.64
C TYR A 95 14.34 -25.20 -15.27
N ASN A 96 13.31 -25.56 -14.50
CA ASN A 96 12.14 -26.28 -15.02
C ASN A 96 11.33 -25.48 -16.05
N LEU A 97 11.31 -24.14 -15.92
CA LEU A 97 10.65 -23.24 -16.87
C LEU A 97 11.34 -23.21 -18.24
N PHE A 98 12.66 -23.43 -18.26
CA PHE A 98 13.48 -23.46 -19.49
C PHE A 98 13.68 -24.88 -20.05
N THR A 99 13.23 -25.91 -19.33
CA THR A 99 13.35 -27.33 -19.72
C THR A 99 11.97 -27.89 -20.09
N ASP A 100 11.91 -29.09 -20.68
CA ASP A 100 10.67 -29.74 -21.10
C ASP A 100 9.64 -29.95 -19.96
N GLY A 101 10.03 -29.75 -18.70
CA GLY A 101 9.17 -29.88 -17.53
C GLY A 101 7.97 -28.93 -17.49
N SER A 102 7.99 -27.81 -18.23
CA SER A 102 6.89 -26.86 -18.32
C SER A 102 6.08 -26.92 -19.62
N THR A 103 6.38 -27.84 -20.53
CA THR A 103 5.71 -27.94 -21.85
C THR A 103 4.18 -28.05 -21.75
N GLN A 104 3.68 -28.77 -20.74
CA GLN A 104 2.25 -28.93 -20.43
C GLN A 104 1.58 -27.64 -19.90
N LEU A 105 2.36 -26.72 -19.32
CA LEU A 105 1.89 -25.45 -18.75
C LEU A 105 1.71 -24.36 -19.83
N PHE A 106 2.39 -24.51 -20.95
CA PHE A 106 2.36 -23.58 -22.09
C PHE A 106 1.54 -24.12 -23.27
N TYR A 107 0.54 -24.96 -23.00
CA TYR A 107 -0.36 -25.44 -24.05
C TYR A 107 -1.50 -24.44 -24.27
N SER A 108 -1.18 -23.23 -24.74
CA SER A 108 -2.19 -22.29 -25.25
C SER A 108 -2.45 -22.49 -26.75
N TYR A 109 -3.68 -22.20 -27.18
CA TYR A 109 -4.10 -22.17 -28.58
C TYR A 109 -3.39 -21.10 -29.42
N ARG A 110 -2.72 -20.11 -28.79
CA ARG A 110 -1.98 -19.03 -29.48
C ARG A 110 -0.55 -18.94 -28.92
N GLU A 111 0.45 -18.90 -29.80
CA GLU A 111 1.87 -18.76 -29.44
C GLU A 111 2.15 -17.50 -28.58
N THR A 112 1.42 -16.41 -28.82
CA THR A 112 1.54 -15.15 -28.05
C THR A 112 1.18 -15.29 -26.58
N ASP A 113 0.24 -16.19 -26.26
CA ASP A 113 -0.24 -16.35 -24.88
C ASP A 113 0.80 -17.07 -24.02
N ASN A 114 1.55 -17.98 -24.64
CA ASN A 114 2.65 -18.69 -23.98
C ASN A 114 3.77 -17.72 -23.60
N ILE A 115 4.10 -16.79 -24.49
CA ILE A 115 5.10 -15.74 -24.22
C ILE A 115 4.64 -14.85 -23.07
N ASN A 116 3.38 -14.42 -23.08
CA ASN A 116 2.83 -13.57 -22.00
C ASN A 116 2.84 -14.29 -20.65
N TYR A 117 2.45 -15.56 -20.61
CA TYR A 117 2.49 -16.36 -19.38
C TYR A 117 3.92 -16.55 -18.87
N TRP A 118 4.88 -16.72 -19.79
CA TRP A 118 6.30 -16.85 -19.45
C TRP A 118 6.87 -15.57 -18.86
N ILE A 119 6.58 -14.42 -19.47
CA ILE A 119 6.96 -13.09 -18.97
C ILE A 119 6.35 -12.84 -17.59
N GLU A 120 5.07 -13.20 -17.38
CA GLU A 120 4.41 -13.02 -16.09
C GLU A 120 5.09 -13.83 -14.98
N ILE A 121 5.43 -15.10 -15.24
CA ILE A 121 6.18 -15.94 -14.29
C ILE A 121 7.54 -15.31 -13.97
N LEU A 122 8.28 -14.85 -14.99
CA LEU A 122 9.59 -14.24 -14.81
C LEU A 122 9.50 -12.94 -13.98
N LEU A 123 8.53 -12.07 -14.26
CA LEU A 123 8.30 -10.86 -13.48
C LEU A 123 7.90 -11.16 -12.04
N CYS A 124 7.12 -12.22 -11.80
CA CYS A 124 6.79 -12.68 -10.46
C CYS A 124 8.05 -13.14 -9.70
N ILE A 125 8.91 -13.95 -10.35
CA ILE A 125 10.19 -14.41 -9.79
C ILE A 125 11.10 -13.22 -9.46
N VAL A 126 11.22 -12.24 -10.36
CA VAL A 126 12.02 -11.03 -10.14
C VAL A 126 11.48 -10.21 -8.97
N THR A 127 10.16 -10.04 -8.89
CA THR A 127 9.49 -9.32 -7.79
C THR A 127 9.74 -10.00 -6.46
N TYR A 128 9.56 -11.32 -6.41
CA TYR A 128 9.75 -12.11 -5.22
C TYR A 128 11.20 -12.12 -4.74
N THR A 129 12.15 -12.41 -5.64
CA THR A 129 13.59 -12.43 -5.31
C THR A 129 14.08 -11.06 -4.85
N THR A 130 13.60 -9.98 -5.47
CA THR A 130 13.88 -8.60 -5.03
C THR A 130 13.32 -8.35 -3.63
N THR A 131 12.09 -8.78 -3.37
CA THR A 131 11.45 -8.64 -2.05
C THR A 131 12.26 -9.36 -0.96
N VAL A 132 12.58 -10.64 -1.18
CA VAL A 132 13.35 -11.47 -0.25
C VAL A 132 14.75 -10.89 -0.01
N PHE A 133 15.45 -10.51 -1.07
CA PHE A 133 16.79 -9.92 -0.98
C PHE A 133 16.79 -8.60 -0.19
N LEU A 134 15.84 -7.71 -0.46
CA LEU A 134 15.75 -6.42 0.23
C LEU A 134 15.29 -6.55 1.67
N CYS A 135 14.39 -7.48 1.96
CA CYS A 135 14.02 -7.86 3.33
C CYS A 135 15.22 -8.34 4.14
N PHE A 136 16.05 -9.20 3.56
CA PHE A 136 17.30 -9.64 4.19
C PHE A 136 18.27 -8.46 4.42
N ARG A 137 18.53 -7.68 3.36
CA ARG A 137 19.48 -6.56 3.40
C ARG A 137 19.06 -5.48 4.41
N ASN A 138 17.77 -5.17 4.44
CA ASN A 138 17.21 -4.09 5.27
C ASN A 138 16.70 -4.60 6.63
N GLY A 139 16.96 -5.86 7.02
CA GLY A 139 16.44 -6.45 8.26
C GLY A 139 16.76 -5.63 9.53
N LYS A 140 17.97 -5.08 9.62
CA LYS A 140 18.35 -4.18 10.73
C LYS A 140 17.55 -2.87 10.71
N SER A 141 17.28 -2.33 9.53
CA SER A 141 16.49 -1.11 9.36
C SER A 141 15.03 -1.34 9.75
N TYR A 142 14.43 -2.49 9.40
CA TYR A 142 13.09 -2.85 9.86
C TYR A 142 13.00 -2.96 11.39
N LEU A 143 14.00 -3.59 12.03
CA LEU A 143 14.07 -3.63 13.49
C LEU A 143 14.14 -2.21 14.10
N ASN A 144 14.98 -1.34 13.53
CA ASN A 144 15.09 0.04 13.99
C ASN A 144 13.77 0.81 13.81
N ILE A 145 13.08 0.65 12.67
CA ILE A 145 11.78 1.27 12.43
C ILE A 145 10.76 0.84 13.49
N LEU A 146 10.67 -0.46 13.78
CA LEU A 146 9.76 -0.98 14.81
C LEU A 146 10.10 -0.42 16.20
N ASN A 147 11.39 -0.45 16.58
CA ASN A 147 11.85 0.06 17.87
C ASN A 147 11.65 1.57 18.04
N ASP A 148 11.98 2.35 17.01
CA ASP A 148 11.81 3.80 17.07
C ASP A 148 10.33 4.18 17.07
N THR A 149 9.46 3.38 16.44
CA THR A 149 8.01 3.54 16.55
C THR A 149 7.50 3.20 17.96
N LEU A 150 8.02 2.14 18.59
CA LEU A 150 7.68 1.80 19.98
C LEU A 150 8.13 2.88 20.96
N LYS A 151 9.32 3.45 20.77
CA LYS A 151 9.81 4.58 21.59
C LYS A 151 8.93 5.82 21.42
N VAL A 152 8.42 6.06 20.22
CA VAL A 152 7.43 7.12 19.99
C VAL A 152 6.16 6.87 20.81
N ASP A 153 5.66 5.64 20.83
CA ASP A 153 4.48 5.29 21.63
C ASP A 153 4.73 5.41 23.14
N GLU A 154 5.92 5.00 23.60
CA GLU A 154 6.33 5.14 24.98
C GLU A 154 6.37 6.62 25.40
N GLU A 155 6.91 7.51 24.56
CA GLU A 155 6.93 8.95 24.80
C GLU A 155 5.52 9.56 24.83
N ILE A 156 4.62 9.11 23.96
CA ILE A 156 3.22 9.55 23.94
C ILE A 156 2.49 9.07 25.21
N SER A 157 2.66 7.80 25.57
CA SER A 157 2.03 7.20 26.74
C SER A 157 2.53 7.86 28.04
N ARG A 158 3.84 8.10 28.18
CA ARG A 158 4.41 8.80 29.36
C ARG A 158 3.88 10.23 29.54
N LYS A 159 3.61 10.94 28.43
CA LYS A 159 3.21 12.36 28.49
C LYS A 159 1.70 12.56 28.59
N PHE A 160 0.91 11.73 27.92
CA PHE A 160 -0.54 11.90 27.83
C PHE A 160 -1.34 10.78 28.51
N SER A 161 -0.68 9.70 28.95
CA SER A 161 -1.33 8.51 29.52
C SER A 161 -2.39 7.90 28.61
N ILE A 162 -2.14 7.90 27.28
CA ILE A 162 -3.05 7.40 26.25
C ILE A 162 -2.36 6.29 25.46
N ASN A 163 -3.08 5.19 25.23
CA ASN A 163 -2.69 4.16 24.28
C ASN A 163 -3.31 4.44 22.90
N MET A 164 -2.52 4.24 21.85
CA MET A 164 -2.91 4.57 20.47
C MET A 164 -3.49 3.33 19.80
N VAL A 165 -4.77 3.38 19.44
CA VAL A 165 -5.45 2.31 18.68
C VAL A 165 -5.06 2.42 17.21
N ASN A 166 -4.33 1.42 16.68
CA ASN A 166 -3.78 1.48 15.32
C ASN A 166 -4.77 1.00 14.25
N ASN A 167 -5.86 0.33 14.64
CA ASN A 167 -6.87 -0.24 13.73
C ASN A 167 -6.25 -1.01 12.56
N CYS A 168 -5.22 -1.82 12.83
CA CYS A 168 -4.50 -2.61 11.82
C CYS A 168 -5.20 -3.93 11.45
N GLY A 169 -6.40 -4.19 11.98
CA GLY A 169 -7.18 -5.41 11.69
C GLY A 169 -7.57 -5.60 10.22
N PHE A 170 -7.40 -4.60 9.36
CA PHE A 170 -7.52 -4.78 7.91
C PHE A 170 -6.44 -5.75 7.36
N ALA A 171 -5.25 -5.79 7.96
CA ALA A 171 -4.13 -6.59 7.49
C ALA A 171 -4.46 -8.09 7.46
N ILE A 172 -5.03 -8.61 8.55
CA ILE A 172 -5.44 -10.02 8.66
C ILE A 172 -6.48 -10.36 7.57
N LYS A 173 -7.45 -9.47 7.34
CA LYS A 173 -8.45 -9.65 6.28
C LYS A 173 -7.80 -9.78 4.90
N TYR A 174 -6.84 -8.91 4.57
CA TYR A 174 -6.12 -9.00 3.30
C TYR A 174 -5.25 -10.25 3.19
N ILE A 175 -4.58 -10.68 4.27
CA ILE A 175 -3.80 -11.92 4.28
C ILE A 175 -4.70 -13.12 3.99
N ILE A 176 -5.86 -13.21 4.65
CA ILE A 176 -6.83 -14.29 4.41
C ILE A 176 -7.30 -14.28 2.96
N ILE A 177 -7.65 -13.09 2.42
CA ILE A 177 -8.04 -12.93 1.01
C ILE A 177 -6.93 -13.41 0.07
N ILE A 178 -5.68 -13.02 0.32
CA ILE A 178 -4.52 -13.44 -0.48
C ILE A 178 -4.40 -14.97 -0.46
N VAL A 179 -4.43 -15.59 0.71
CA VAL A 179 -4.29 -17.06 0.83
C VAL A 179 -5.43 -17.78 0.12
N ILE A 180 -6.68 -17.35 0.31
CA ILE A 180 -7.85 -17.93 -0.36
C ILE A 180 -7.70 -17.83 -1.89
N PHE A 181 -7.35 -16.65 -2.41
CA PHE A 181 -7.18 -16.46 -3.84
C PHE A 181 -6.01 -17.24 -4.42
N GLN A 182 -4.88 -17.34 -3.73
CA GLN A 182 -3.75 -18.14 -4.22
C GLN A 182 -4.10 -19.64 -4.25
N VAL A 183 -4.76 -20.17 -3.22
CA VAL A 183 -5.24 -21.56 -3.21
C VAL A 183 -6.26 -21.80 -4.32
N TYR A 184 -7.19 -20.86 -4.52
CA TYR A 184 -8.19 -20.96 -5.58
C TYR A 184 -7.56 -20.92 -6.97
N ILE A 185 -6.56 -20.06 -7.21
CA ILE A 185 -5.78 -20.03 -8.46
C ILE A 185 -5.09 -21.38 -8.71
N ILE A 186 -4.48 -21.99 -7.69
CA ILE A 186 -3.84 -23.32 -7.83
C ILE A 186 -4.88 -24.34 -8.28
N ILE A 187 -6.03 -24.41 -7.60
CA ILE A 187 -7.11 -25.36 -7.92
C ILE A 187 -7.60 -25.15 -9.36
N LEU A 188 -7.89 -23.91 -9.76
CA LEU A 188 -8.37 -23.61 -11.10
C LEU A 188 -7.33 -23.94 -12.18
N LYS A 189 -6.04 -23.68 -11.93
CA LYS A 189 -4.96 -24.03 -12.86
C LYS A 189 -4.85 -25.54 -13.05
N ILE A 190 -4.96 -26.31 -11.97
CA ILE A 190 -4.95 -27.78 -12.03
C ILE A 190 -6.18 -28.29 -12.81
N LEU A 191 -7.37 -27.75 -12.54
CA LEU A 191 -8.61 -28.14 -13.23
C LEU A 191 -8.67 -27.70 -14.69
N SER A 192 -7.86 -26.71 -15.10
CA SER A 192 -7.85 -26.21 -16.47
C SER A 192 -7.06 -27.11 -17.44
N ILE A 193 -6.21 -28.02 -16.93
CA ILE A 193 -5.32 -28.83 -17.76
C ILE A 193 -5.96 -30.22 -17.93
N LYS A 194 -6.22 -30.61 -19.19
CA LYS A 194 -6.93 -31.86 -19.53
C LYS A 194 -6.03 -33.11 -19.47
N GLU A 195 -4.71 -32.93 -19.55
CA GLU A 195 -3.72 -34.02 -19.52
C GLU A 195 -3.21 -34.30 -18.10
N PRO A 196 -2.75 -35.54 -17.79
CA PRO A 196 -2.13 -35.83 -16.52
C PRO A 196 -0.89 -34.97 -16.32
N LEU A 197 -0.93 -34.15 -15.27
CA LEU A 197 0.14 -33.22 -14.93
C LEU A 197 1.38 -33.95 -14.42
N ASN A 198 2.54 -33.58 -14.96
CA ASN A 198 3.82 -33.98 -14.40
C ASN A 198 4.01 -33.36 -13.00
N VAL A 199 4.77 -34.06 -12.15
CA VAL A 199 5.12 -33.58 -10.79
C VAL A 199 5.79 -32.19 -10.86
N ALA A 200 6.63 -31.96 -11.88
CA ALA A 200 7.26 -30.66 -12.12
C ALA A 200 6.25 -29.52 -12.33
N SER A 201 5.17 -29.78 -13.07
CA SER A 201 4.12 -28.79 -13.35
C SER A 201 3.35 -28.41 -12.08
N TYR A 202 3.03 -29.39 -11.21
CA TYR A 202 2.42 -29.12 -9.90
C TYR A 202 3.33 -28.25 -9.03
N ILE A 203 4.61 -28.62 -8.94
CA ILE A 203 5.60 -27.87 -8.17
C ILE A 203 5.69 -26.43 -8.67
N LEU A 204 5.72 -26.22 -9.99
CA LEU A 204 5.83 -24.90 -10.61
C LEU A 204 4.59 -24.04 -10.32
N ILE A 205 3.37 -24.58 -10.47
CA ILE A 205 2.12 -23.86 -10.17
C ILE A 205 2.07 -23.45 -8.70
N SER A 206 2.31 -24.41 -7.79
CA SER A 206 2.25 -24.14 -6.35
C SER A 206 3.29 -23.13 -5.91
N PHE A 207 4.52 -23.23 -6.44
CA PHE A 207 5.58 -22.31 -6.10
C PHE A 207 5.35 -20.91 -6.66
N TYR A 208 4.84 -20.78 -7.89
CA TYR A 208 4.43 -19.49 -8.45
C TYR A 208 3.38 -18.79 -7.57
N SER A 209 2.32 -19.51 -7.19
CA SER A 209 1.27 -18.98 -6.31
C SER A 209 1.81 -18.60 -4.92
N PHE A 210 2.76 -19.37 -4.39
CA PHE A 210 3.45 -19.05 -3.15
C PHE A 210 4.28 -17.76 -3.26
N GLN A 211 5.08 -17.60 -4.32
CA GLN A 211 5.89 -16.40 -4.57
C GLN A 211 5.02 -15.15 -4.72
N ASN A 212 3.93 -15.24 -5.48
CA ASN A 212 2.99 -14.15 -5.66
C ASN A 212 2.28 -13.78 -4.34
N GLY A 213 1.86 -14.79 -3.58
CA GLY A 213 1.27 -14.62 -2.25
C GLY A 213 2.20 -13.91 -1.28
N LEU A 214 3.46 -14.34 -1.18
CA LEU A 214 4.46 -13.71 -0.31
C LEU A 214 4.78 -12.27 -0.72
N SER A 215 4.91 -12.00 -2.02
CA SER A 215 5.11 -10.64 -2.53
C SER A 215 3.94 -9.73 -2.13
N SER A 216 2.69 -10.24 -2.25
CA SER A 216 1.49 -9.51 -1.84
C SER A 216 1.41 -9.29 -0.32
N ILE A 217 1.79 -10.28 0.50
CA ILE A 217 1.86 -10.15 1.96
C ILE A 217 2.87 -9.06 2.36
N PHE A 218 4.00 -8.94 1.65
CA PHE A 218 4.94 -7.85 1.89
C PHE A 218 4.33 -6.47 1.59
N ILE A 219 3.49 -6.34 0.56
CA ILE A 219 2.77 -5.08 0.27
C ILE A 219 1.80 -4.73 1.39
N VAL A 220 1.10 -5.73 1.96
CA VAL A 220 0.27 -5.53 3.16
C VAL A 220 1.13 -5.04 4.33
N TYR A 221 2.32 -5.62 4.54
CA TYR A 221 3.25 -5.18 5.57
C TYR A 221 3.72 -3.74 5.39
N ALA A 222 4.13 -3.34 4.19
CA ALA A 222 4.49 -1.96 3.90
C ALA A 222 3.31 -1.00 4.18
N SER A 223 2.10 -1.40 3.81
CA SER A 223 0.87 -0.62 4.05
C SER A 223 0.55 -0.48 5.55
N VAL A 224 0.80 -1.52 6.35
CA VAL A 224 0.65 -1.49 7.80
C VAL A 224 1.65 -0.54 8.46
N LEU A 225 2.93 -0.57 8.05
CA LEU A 225 3.93 0.38 8.55
C LEU A 225 3.52 1.84 8.27
N LEU A 226 3.00 2.11 7.06
CA LEU A 226 2.48 3.42 6.69
C LEU A 226 1.26 3.81 7.52
N ARG A 227 0.34 2.87 7.77
CA ARG A 227 -0.85 3.12 8.60
C ARG A 227 -0.47 3.47 10.04
N ILE A 228 0.48 2.73 10.63
CA ILE A 228 1.02 2.98 11.98
C ILE A 228 1.56 4.42 12.06
N ILE A 229 2.38 4.83 11.08
CA ILE A 229 2.92 6.19 11.02
C ILE A 229 1.80 7.23 10.82
N THR A 230 0.81 6.94 9.98
CA THR A 230 -0.35 7.81 9.73
C THR A 230 -1.12 8.13 11.01
N VAL A 231 -1.44 7.10 11.82
CA VAL A 231 -2.18 7.27 13.08
C VAL A 231 -1.43 8.22 14.04
N ARG A 232 -0.09 8.16 14.03
CA ARG A 232 0.74 9.04 14.86
C ARG A 232 0.81 10.47 14.36
N PHE A 233 0.88 10.68 13.04
CA PHE A 233 0.72 12.02 12.47
C PHE A 233 -0.68 12.59 12.74
N GLU A 234 -1.73 11.79 12.64
CA GLU A 234 -3.10 12.22 12.94
C GLU A 234 -3.25 12.65 14.42
N PHE A 235 -2.69 11.87 15.35
CA PHE A 235 -2.65 12.23 16.76
C PHE A 235 -1.93 13.56 17.00
N LEU A 236 -0.77 13.73 16.36
CA LEU A 236 0.01 14.95 16.43
C LEU A 236 -0.76 16.16 15.87
N ASN A 237 -1.44 15.99 14.74
CA ASN A 237 -2.29 17.00 14.11
C ASN A 237 -3.43 17.44 15.04
N LYS A 238 -4.05 16.50 15.75
CA LYS A 238 -5.10 16.79 16.74
C LYS A 238 -4.56 17.61 17.91
N ILE A 239 -3.39 17.28 18.45
CA ILE A 239 -2.74 18.05 19.53
C ILE A 239 -2.51 19.50 19.09
N ILE A 240 -1.87 19.70 17.95
CA ILE A 240 -1.49 21.04 17.48
C ILE A 240 -2.74 21.86 17.14
N THR A 241 -3.74 21.25 16.51
CA THR A 241 -5.01 21.92 16.16
C THR A 241 -5.81 22.35 17.39
N GLY A 242 -5.72 21.59 18.49
CA GLY A 242 -6.36 21.93 19.77
C GLY A 242 -5.95 23.31 20.29
N TYR A 243 -4.73 23.75 20.01
CA TYR A 243 -4.24 25.09 20.36
C TYR A 243 -4.73 26.18 19.43
N THR A 244 -4.86 25.90 18.13
CA THR A 244 -5.34 26.86 17.13
C THR A 244 -6.81 27.27 17.38
N TYR A 245 -7.62 26.36 17.91
CA TYR A 245 -9.05 26.57 18.17
C TYR A 245 -9.33 27.43 19.42
N ARG A 246 -8.42 27.41 20.41
CA ARG A 246 -8.59 28.12 21.68
C ARG A 246 -8.56 29.65 21.52
N GLU A 247 -7.84 30.19 20.53
CA GLU A 247 -7.87 31.64 20.24
C GLU A 247 -9.10 32.09 19.45
N GLN A 248 -9.64 31.25 18.56
CA GLN A 248 -10.90 31.57 17.86
C GLN A 248 -12.05 31.64 18.87
N LYS A 249 -12.10 30.71 19.83
CA LYS A 249 -13.03 30.83 20.96
C LYS A 249 -12.61 31.90 21.96
N ALA A 250 -11.35 32.24 22.21
CA ALA A 250 -11.03 33.38 23.09
C ALA A 250 -11.55 34.71 22.52
N LYS A 251 -11.47 34.91 21.19
CA LYS A 251 -12.06 36.07 20.51
C LYS A 251 -13.60 36.03 20.47
N VAL A 252 -14.21 34.84 20.41
CA VAL A 252 -15.69 34.67 20.37
C VAL A 252 -16.32 34.58 21.77
N ARG A 253 -15.60 34.11 22.78
CA ARG A 253 -16.05 33.92 24.18
C ARG A 253 -15.93 35.21 25.01
N GLN A 254 -15.28 36.26 24.46
CA GLN A 254 -15.57 37.64 24.85
C GLN A 254 -16.98 38.10 24.44
N ARG A 255 -17.75 37.30 23.67
CA ARG A 255 -19.13 37.65 23.30
C ARG A 255 -20.22 36.70 23.80
N ILE A 256 -19.98 35.41 24.03
CA ILE A 256 -21.10 34.49 24.33
C ILE A 256 -20.74 33.46 25.42
N THR A 257 -21.38 33.65 26.57
CA THR A 257 -21.48 32.77 27.73
C THR A 257 -22.22 31.46 27.39
N ARG A 258 -21.77 30.35 28.00
CA ARG A 258 -22.45 29.05 28.23
C ARG A 258 -23.19 28.38 27.05
N VAL A 259 -22.68 27.23 26.60
CA VAL A 259 -23.49 26.00 26.43
C VAL A 259 -22.61 24.78 26.72
N ASN A 260 -23.09 23.92 27.62
CA ASN A 260 -22.59 22.59 27.97
C ASN A 260 -22.84 21.61 26.81
N ASN A 261 -21.86 20.77 26.47
CA ASN A 261 -22.05 19.34 26.28
C ASN A 261 -20.69 18.64 26.22
N GLY A 262 -20.61 17.51 26.91
CA GLY A 262 -19.38 16.80 27.20
C GLY A 262 -18.88 16.00 25.99
N ASP A 263 -17.70 16.40 25.51
CA ASP A 263 -16.72 15.50 24.89
C ASP A 263 -15.41 15.68 25.67
N ILE A 264 -14.74 14.59 26.06
CA ILE A 264 -13.52 14.64 26.88
C ILE A 264 -12.38 15.42 26.17
N PHE A 265 -12.42 15.54 24.84
CA PHE A 265 -11.50 16.36 24.03
C PHE A 265 -11.95 17.81 23.79
N SER A 266 -13.10 18.21 24.34
CA SER A 266 -13.60 19.58 24.32
C SER A 266 -13.26 20.36 25.61
N GLN A 267 -12.37 19.83 26.45
CA GLN A 267 -11.77 20.61 27.54
C GLN A 267 -10.72 21.59 26.98
N PRO A 268 -10.84 22.90 27.25
CA PRO A 268 -9.86 23.89 26.81
C PRO A 268 -8.51 23.65 27.50
N ARG A 269 -7.50 23.15 26.78
CA ARG A 269 -6.13 22.98 27.30
C ARG A 269 -5.52 24.33 27.71
N SER A 270 -4.94 24.46 28.91
CA SER A 270 -4.29 25.68 29.42
C SER A 270 -3.16 26.17 28.49
N MET A 271 -2.87 27.49 28.51
CA MET A 271 -1.86 28.11 27.63
C MET A 271 -0.48 28.03 28.27
N GLU A 272 -0.44 27.75 29.57
CA GLU A 272 0.77 27.54 30.36
C GLU A 272 1.57 26.34 29.84
N ASN A 273 0.90 25.29 29.35
CA ASN A 273 1.56 24.10 28.82
C ASN A 273 1.93 24.20 27.32
N PHE A 274 1.54 25.29 26.64
CA PHE A 274 1.75 25.46 25.21
C PHE A 274 3.23 25.38 24.77
N PRO A 275 4.21 25.96 25.49
CA PRO A 275 5.61 25.88 25.11
C PRO A 275 6.13 24.43 25.13
N ASP A 276 5.81 23.68 26.19
CA ASP A 276 6.27 22.31 26.37
C ASP A 276 5.56 21.31 25.45
N GLU A 277 4.26 21.51 25.18
CA GLU A 277 3.50 20.68 24.24
C GLU A 277 3.85 20.98 22.78
N SER A 278 4.11 22.24 22.41
CA SER A 278 4.54 22.62 21.06
C SER A 278 5.95 22.12 20.74
N LEU A 279 6.87 22.22 21.70
CA LEU A 279 8.24 21.72 21.53
C LEU A 279 8.30 20.18 21.55
N PHE A 280 7.40 19.52 22.28
CA PHE A 280 7.18 18.07 22.15
C PHE A 280 6.63 17.70 20.77
N ALA A 281 5.59 18.41 20.30
CA ALA A 281 4.97 18.17 19.01
C ALA A 281 5.98 18.31 17.85
N PHE A 282 6.83 19.33 17.91
CA PHE A 282 7.96 19.50 16.99
C PHE A 282 8.91 18.30 16.99
N ARG A 283 9.32 17.83 18.18
CA ARG A 283 10.29 16.75 18.32
C ARG A 283 9.69 15.45 17.77
N MET A 284 8.41 15.24 18.05
CA MET A 284 7.64 14.10 17.57
C MET A 284 7.50 14.12 16.05
N TYR A 285 7.14 15.27 15.45
CA TYR A 285 7.05 15.42 13.99
C TYR A 285 8.34 14.98 13.30
N ASN A 286 9.49 15.48 13.76
CA ASN A 286 10.79 15.12 13.16
C ASN A 286 11.11 13.63 13.26
N LYS A 287 10.77 13.00 14.40
CA LYS A 287 10.94 11.55 14.58
C LYS A 287 10.05 10.77 13.61
N LEU A 288 8.77 11.13 13.53
CA LEU A 288 7.82 10.51 12.60
C LEU A 288 8.23 10.71 11.14
N LEU A 289 8.77 11.88 10.79
CA LEU A 289 9.26 12.14 9.44
C LEU A 289 10.50 11.30 9.11
N ARG A 290 11.41 11.09 10.06
CA ARG A 290 12.55 10.18 9.89
C ARG A 290 12.08 8.74 9.71
N LEU A 291 11.11 8.29 10.53
CA LEU A 291 10.50 6.97 10.39
C LEU A 291 9.84 6.79 9.02
N TYR A 292 9.06 7.78 8.58
CA TYR A 292 8.43 7.78 7.26
C TYR A 292 9.44 7.65 6.12
N LYS A 293 10.54 8.42 6.17
CA LYS A 293 11.63 8.32 5.18
C LYS A 293 12.34 6.97 5.25
N ALA A 294 12.58 6.44 6.44
CA ALA A 294 13.20 5.13 6.62
C ALA A 294 12.33 4.00 6.04
N VAL A 295 11.00 4.04 6.24
CA VAL A 295 10.07 3.11 5.59
C VAL A 295 10.12 3.23 4.08
N ASN A 296 10.12 4.46 3.56
CA ASN A 296 10.23 4.70 2.12
C ASN A 296 11.52 4.11 1.55
N GLU A 297 12.67 4.41 2.13
CA GLU A 297 13.96 3.88 1.70
C GLU A 297 14.01 2.34 1.75
N CYS A 298 13.47 1.73 2.80
CA CYS A 298 13.48 0.27 2.97
C CYS A 298 12.61 -0.47 1.95
N CYS A 299 11.44 0.09 1.61
CA CYS A 299 10.47 -0.58 0.76
C CYS A 299 10.52 -0.12 -0.70
N SER A 300 11.09 1.06 -0.99
CA SER A 300 11.04 1.76 -2.27
C SER A 300 11.29 0.89 -3.50
N LEU A 301 12.43 0.18 -3.55
CA LEU A 301 12.79 -0.65 -4.69
C LEU A 301 11.84 -1.85 -4.86
N THR A 302 11.44 -2.50 -3.76
CA THR A 302 10.44 -3.57 -3.80
C THR A 302 9.10 -3.07 -4.37
N LEU A 303 8.67 -1.87 -3.96
CA LEU A 303 7.43 -1.28 -4.44
C LEU A 303 7.50 -0.96 -5.93
N VAL A 304 8.62 -0.45 -6.45
CA VAL A 304 8.80 -0.21 -7.90
C VAL A 304 8.63 -1.51 -8.69
N VAL A 305 9.35 -2.56 -8.29
CA VAL A 305 9.32 -3.85 -9.01
C VAL A 305 7.93 -4.47 -8.92
N TYR A 306 7.30 -4.46 -7.74
CA TYR A 306 5.94 -4.97 -7.56
C TYR A 306 4.91 -4.19 -8.39
N MET A 307 4.98 -2.86 -8.42
CA MET A 307 4.05 -2.04 -9.20
C MET A 307 4.22 -2.27 -10.71
N GLY A 308 5.45 -2.49 -11.19
CA GLY A 308 5.70 -2.90 -12.57
C GLY A 308 5.11 -4.27 -12.90
N TYR A 309 5.28 -5.25 -12.02
CA TYR A 309 4.66 -6.57 -12.15
C TYR A 309 3.13 -6.49 -12.14
N ALA A 310 2.54 -5.76 -11.18
CA ALA A 310 1.09 -5.59 -11.09
C ALA A 310 0.52 -4.88 -12.32
N PHE A 311 1.21 -3.86 -12.84
CA PHE A 311 0.84 -3.20 -14.10
C PHE A 311 0.81 -4.18 -15.27
N TYR A 312 1.87 -4.97 -15.46
CA TYR A 312 1.94 -5.97 -16.53
C TYR A 312 0.85 -7.04 -16.38
N SER A 313 0.68 -7.59 -15.18
CA SER A 313 -0.31 -8.64 -14.90
C SER A 313 -1.74 -8.12 -15.12
N ILE A 314 -2.07 -6.91 -14.66
CA ILE A 314 -3.39 -6.29 -14.90
C ILE A 314 -3.64 -6.09 -16.40
N THR A 315 -2.68 -5.52 -17.15
CA THR A 315 -2.85 -5.30 -18.60
C THR A 315 -3.06 -6.63 -19.34
N THR A 316 -2.19 -7.61 -19.11
CA THR A 316 -2.25 -8.92 -19.78
C THR A 316 -3.52 -9.67 -19.41
N THR A 317 -3.90 -9.68 -18.13
CA THR A 317 -5.12 -10.35 -17.66
C THR A 317 -6.38 -9.70 -18.22
N THR A 318 -6.41 -8.36 -18.33
CA THR A 318 -7.55 -7.64 -18.90
C THR A 318 -7.66 -7.88 -20.41
N TYR A 319 -6.54 -7.94 -21.13
CA TYR A 319 -6.53 -8.31 -22.54
C TYR A 319 -7.01 -9.76 -22.75
N ASN A 320 -6.52 -10.71 -21.95
CA ASN A 320 -6.96 -12.11 -22.01
C ASN A 320 -8.46 -12.24 -21.71
N LEU A 321 -8.96 -11.46 -20.74
CA LEU A 321 -10.39 -11.38 -20.43
C LEU A 321 -11.19 -10.85 -21.63
N PHE A 322 -10.73 -9.78 -22.28
CA PHE A 322 -11.36 -9.25 -23.50
C PHE A 322 -11.39 -10.30 -24.61
N VAL A 323 -10.26 -10.94 -24.90
CA VAL A 323 -10.18 -11.98 -25.95
C VAL A 323 -11.18 -13.08 -25.67
N GLN A 324 -11.21 -13.62 -24.44
CA GLN A 324 -12.13 -14.68 -24.04
C GLN A 324 -13.61 -14.30 -24.17
N ILE A 325 -13.98 -13.10 -23.72
CA ILE A 325 -15.37 -12.62 -23.84
C ILE A 325 -15.75 -12.45 -25.31
N THR A 326 -14.86 -11.91 -26.15
CA THR A 326 -15.13 -11.75 -27.59
C THR A 326 -15.25 -13.08 -28.32
N THR A 327 -14.40 -14.05 -28.01
CA THR A 327 -14.45 -15.39 -28.61
C THR A 327 -15.65 -16.21 -28.15
N GLN A 328 -16.26 -15.92 -27.00
CA GLN A 328 -17.52 -16.56 -26.59
C GLN A 328 -18.72 -16.20 -27.48
N MET A 329 -18.68 -15.03 -28.12
CA MET A 329 -19.79 -14.56 -28.96
C MET A 329 -19.77 -15.24 -30.34
N ASP A 330 -18.60 -15.69 -30.79
CA ASP A 330 -18.42 -16.51 -32.00
C ASP A 330 -18.42 -18.00 -31.61
N SER A 331 -19.57 -18.64 -31.76
CA SER A 331 -20.00 -19.96 -31.25
C SER A 331 -19.19 -21.21 -31.66
N ALA A 332 -17.93 -21.08 -32.07
CA ALA A 332 -17.10 -22.19 -32.57
C ALA A 332 -16.10 -22.79 -31.55
N MET A 333 -15.93 -22.19 -30.35
CA MET A 333 -14.89 -22.64 -29.40
C MET A 333 -15.42 -22.76 -27.97
N GLU A 334 -15.44 -23.99 -27.44
CA GLU A 334 -15.77 -24.26 -26.03
C GLU A 334 -14.70 -23.65 -25.12
N MET A 335 -15.06 -22.59 -24.39
CA MET A 335 -14.20 -21.97 -23.40
C MET A 335 -14.12 -22.79 -22.10
N SER A 336 -12.95 -22.79 -21.47
CA SER A 336 -12.81 -23.23 -20.08
C SER A 336 -13.20 -22.08 -19.13
N VAL A 337 -14.37 -22.20 -18.48
CA VAL A 337 -14.85 -21.29 -17.42
C VAL A 337 -13.77 -21.04 -16.34
N ASN A 338 -12.91 -22.03 -16.12
CA ASN A 338 -11.78 -21.95 -15.19
C ASN A 338 -10.80 -20.82 -15.55
N VAL A 339 -10.46 -20.60 -16.83
CA VAL A 339 -9.49 -19.58 -17.23
C VAL A 339 -10.09 -18.17 -17.06
N LEU A 340 -11.38 -18.02 -17.35
CA LEU A 340 -12.11 -16.78 -17.10
C LEU A 340 -12.08 -16.43 -15.60
N GLN A 341 -12.34 -17.41 -14.73
CA GLN A 341 -12.27 -17.23 -13.28
C GLN A 341 -10.86 -16.88 -12.80
N ILE A 342 -9.81 -17.52 -13.33
CA ILE A 342 -8.41 -17.17 -13.04
C ILE A 342 -8.15 -15.69 -13.36
N CYS A 343 -8.61 -15.22 -14.52
CA CYS A 343 -8.40 -13.83 -14.92
C CYS A 343 -9.05 -12.85 -13.94
N PHE A 344 -10.30 -13.08 -13.53
CA PHE A 344 -10.98 -12.22 -12.55
C PHE A 344 -10.26 -12.22 -11.19
N VAL A 345 -9.82 -13.38 -10.71
CA VAL A 345 -9.14 -13.49 -9.41
C VAL A 345 -7.79 -12.77 -9.43
N LEU A 346 -6.99 -12.93 -10.49
CA LEU A 346 -5.71 -12.23 -10.65
C LEU A 346 -5.90 -10.71 -10.77
N LEU A 347 -6.88 -10.27 -11.55
CA LEU A 347 -7.21 -8.85 -11.71
C LEU A 347 -7.60 -8.22 -10.38
N PHE A 348 -8.49 -8.88 -9.63
CA PHE A 348 -8.99 -8.40 -8.35
C PHE A 348 -7.88 -8.39 -7.28
N THR A 349 -7.04 -9.43 -7.23
CA THR A 349 -5.92 -9.51 -6.28
C THR A 349 -4.93 -8.37 -6.48
N ASN A 350 -4.42 -8.17 -7.71
CA ASN A 350 -3.43 -7.13 -8.00
C ASN A 350 -4.01 -5.72 -7.81
N THR A 351 -5.26 -5.50 -8.25
CA THR A 351 -5.95 -4.21 -8.10
C THR A 351 -6.14 -3.83 -6.63
N ILE A 352 -6.56 -4.77 -5.79
CA ILE A 352 -6.77 -4.53 -4.37
C ILE A 352 -5.45 -4.21 -3.67
N MET A 353 -4.39 -4.95 -3.96
CA MET A 353 -3.08 -4.71 -3.34
C MET A 353 -2.55 -3.31 -3.69
N LEU A 354 -2.65 -2.90 -4.96
CA LEU A 354 -2.31 -1.54 -5.38
C LEU A 354 -3.18 -0.47 -4.70
N ALA A 355 -4.47 -0.73 -4.53
CA ALA A 355 -5.40 0.19 -3.88
C ALA A 355 -5.08 0.38 -2.39
N VAL A 356 -4.79 -0.70 -1.65
CA VAL A 356 -4.42 -0.65 -0.24
C VAL A 356 -3.12 0.13 -0.05
N LEU A 357 -2.09 -0.20 -0.85
CA LEU A 357 -0.81 0.49 -0.81
C LEU A 357 -0.96 1.99 -1.10
N SER A 358 -1.64 2.33 -2.20
CA SER A 358 -1.83 3.72 -2.64
C SER A 358 -2.61 4.53 -1.62
N ARG A 359 -3.64 3.93 -1.01
CA ARG A 359 -4.44 4.57 0.05
C ARG A 359 -3.60 4.83 1.30
N CYS A 360 -2.86 3.83 1.79
CA CYS A 360 -2.04 3.98 2.99
C CYS A 360 -0.90 4.98 2.77
N ALA A 361 -0.23 4.93 1.61
CA ALA A 361 0.82 5.88 1.24
C ALA A 361 0.28 7.31 1.10
N GLY A 362 -0.86 7.49 0.41
CA GLY A 362 -1.52 8.79 0.28
C GLY A 362 -1.92 9.37 1.63
N GLN A 363 -2.58 8.56 2.48
CA GLN A 363 -2.97 9.02 3.83
C GLN A 363 -1.77 9.41 4.71
N ALA A 364 -0.69 8.63 4.68
CA ALA A 364 0.53 8.94 5.44
C ALA A 364 1.15 10.27 4.96
N THR A 365 1.17 10.47 3.64
CA THR A 365 1.69 11.68 2.99
C THR A 365 0.84 12.91 3.32
N ASP A 366 -0.48 12.79 3.18
CA ASP A 366 -1.44 13.85 3.49
C ASP A 366 -1.33 14.28 4.96
N GLN A 367 -1.29 13.31 5.89
CA GLN A 367 -1.18 13.62 7.32
C GLN A 367 0.16 14.26 7.68
N ALA A 368 1.27 13.83 7.08
CA ALA A 368 2.59 14.42 7.30
C ALA A 368 2.68 15.87 6.79
N ASN A 369 2.08 16.16 5.63
CA ASN A 369 2.05 17.51 5.07
C ASN A 369 1.06 18.42 5.81
N GLU A 370 -0.09 17.89 6.24
CA GLU A 370 -1.06 18.61 7.07
C GLU A 370 -0.44 19.04 8.40
N THR A 371 0.44 18.24 9.02
CA THR A 371 1.14 18.65 10.25
C THR A 371 1.98 19.90 10.04
N SER A 372 2.72 19.97 8.94
CA SER A 372 3.53 21.15 8.59
C SER A 372 2.67 22.39 8.41
N GLU A 373 1.52 22.24 7.75
CA GLU A 373 0.59 23.36 7.51
C GLU A 373 -0.06 23.86 8.82
N ILE A 374 -0.59 22.95 9.65
CA ILE A 374 -1.20 23.30 10.93
C ILE A 374 -0.18 24.01 11.82
N LEU A 375 1.06 23.53 11.85
CA LEU A 375 2.10 24.13 12.67
C LEU A 375 2.48 25.53 12.17
N ALA A 376 2.53 25.75 10.86
CA ALA A 376 2.72 27.10 10.29
C ALA A 376 1.59 28.08 10.68
N ARG A 377 0.35 27.59 10.88
CA ARG A 377 -0.75 28.45 11.37
C ARG A 377 -0.65 28.78 12.86
N VAL A 378 -0.14 27.86 13.67
CA VAL A 378 0.12 28.08 15.10
C VAL A 378 1.29 29.05 15.31
N TYR A 379 2.27 29.00 14.41
CA TYR A 379 3.43 29.89 14.37
C TYR A 379 3.11 31.38 14.29
N GLY A 380 2.19 31.77 13.41
CA GLY A 380 1.86 33.18 13.17
C GLY A 380 1.26 33.92 14.37
N LYS A 381 0.98 33.22 15.48
CA LYS A 381 0.18 33.74 16.59
C LYS A 381 0.90 33.84 17.93
N SER A 382 2.09 33.27 18.11
CA SER A 382 2.85 33.35 19.38
C SER A 382 4.21 34.04 19.20
N LYS A 383 4.26 35.36 19.37
CA LYS A 383 5.48 36.20 19.19
C LYS A 383 6.67 35.74 20.04
N GLU A 384 6.42 35.13 21.18
CA GLU A 384 7.44 34.73 22.16
C GLU A 384 8.22 33.47 21.76
N TYR A 385 7.65 32.62 20.90
CA TYR A 385 8.28 31.36 20.44
C TYR A 385 8.65 31.38 18.96
N GLN A 386 8.61 32.57 18.33
CA GLN A 386 8.83 32.71 16.90
C GLN A 386 10.22 32.19 16.47
N ASN A 387 11.29 32.52 17.19
CA ASN A 387 12.64 32.09 16.78
C ASN A 387 12.86 30.56 16.71
N ILE A 388 12.17 29.77 17.56
CA ILE A 388 12.29 28.30 17.59
C ILE A 388 11.50 27.69 16.41
N VAL A 389 10.31 28.23 16.17
CA VAL A 389 9.42 27.76 15.11
C VAL A 389 9.87 28.28 13.73
N ASP A 390 10.53 29.43 13.63
CA ASP A 390 11.14 29.91 12.37
C ASP A 390 12.27 28.98 11.90
N LYS A 391 13.16 28.57 12.83
CA LYS A 391 14.18 27.55 12.55
C LYS A 391 13.55 26.21 12.15
N PHE A 392 12.35 25.91 12.64
CA PHE A 392 11.61 24.72 12.24
C PHE A 392 11.01 24.81 10.86
N LEU A 393 10.20 25.83 10.62
CA LEU A 393 9.45 26.01 9.40
C LEU A 393 10.41 26.21 8.23
N THR A 394 11.54 26.88 8.46
CA THR A 394 12.62 26.98 7.47
C THR A 394 13.15 25.61 7.03
N LYS A 395 13.14 24.59 7.91
CA LYS A 395 13.54 23.20 7.60
C LYS A 395 12.37 22.31 7.14
N SER A 396 11.19 22.46 7.72
CA SER A 396 10.03 21.58 7.53
C SER A 396 9.10 22.04 6.39
N ILE A 397 8.88 23.34 6.19
CA ILE A 397 8.08 23.85 5.05
C ILE A 397 8.81 23.62 3.72
N LYS A 398 10.14 23.70 3.70
CA LYS A 398 10.93 23.47 2.47
C LYS A 398 10.94 22.01 2.00
N GLN A 399 10.33 21.10 2.76
CA GLN A 399 10.41 19.67 2.51
C GLN A 399 9.01 19.09 2.43
N GLU A 400 8.29 19.40 1.34
CA GLU A 400 7.08 18.62 1.00
C GLU A 400 7.44 17.14 1.02
N VAL A 401 6.77 16.41 1.89
CA VAL A 401 7.06 15.01 2.11
C VAL A 401 6.23 14.23 1.12
N GLN A 402 6.86 13.35 0.36
CA GLN A 402 6.19 12.50 -0.61
C GLN A 402 6.70 11.07 -0.45
N PHE A 403 5.78 10.10 -0.50
CA PHE A 403 6.13 8.69 -0.51
C PHE A 403 6.44 8.32 -1.94
N THR A 404 7.65 7.85 -2.23
CA THR A 404 8.12 7.70 -3.61
C THR A 404 8.65 6.31 -3.88
N ALA A 405 8.30 5.77 -5.04
CA ALA A 405 8.85 4.52 -5.54
C ALA A 405 10.29 4.78 -6.04
N TYR A 406 11.27 4.63 -5.14
CA TYR A 406 12.70 4.80 -5.43
C TYR A 406 13.05 6.17 -6.03
N GLY A 407 12.28 7.20 -5.69
CA GLY A 407 12.42 8.55 -6.25
C GLY A 407 11.92 8.72 -7.69
N PHE A 408 11.44 7.67 -8.37
CA PHE A 408 10.92 7.76 -9.75
C PHE A 408 9.55 8.44 -9.82
N PHE A 409 8.62 8.03 -8.96
CA PHE A 409 7.26 8.58 -8.93
C PHE A 409 6.68 8.52 -7.52
N VAL A 410 5.71 9.40 -7.25
CA VAL A 410 4.97 9.44 -5.97
C VAL A 410 3.96 8.30 -5.92
N ILE A 411 3.81 7.64 -4.78
CA ILE A 411 2.79 6.62 -4.57
C ILE A 411 1.65 7.23 -3.77
N ASP A 412 0.54 7.47 -4.47
CA ASP A 412 -0.70 8.01 -3.91
C ASP A 412 -1.91 7.50 -4.73
N ASN A 413 -3.10 7.98 -4.38
CA ASN A 413 -4.32 7.63 -5.12
C ASN A 413 -4.30 8.15 -6.58
N SER A 414 -3.52 9.20 -6.89
CA SER A 414 -3.35 9.68 -8.28
C SER A 414 -2.54 8.67 -9.10
N THR A 415 -1.53 8.05 -8.53
CA THR A 415 -0.72 7.02 -9.20
C THR A 415 -1.54 5.79 -9.54
N LEU A 416 -2.47 5.38 -8.68
CA LEU A 416 -3.44 4.33 -9.01
C LEU A 416 -4.27 4.71 -10.25
N PHE A 417 -4.77 5.94 -10.32
CA PHE A 417 -5.50 6.43 -11.50
C PHE A 417 -4.63 6.47 -12.77
N LYS A 418 -3.37 6.88 -12.66
CA LYS A 418 -2.39 6.88 -13.77
C LYS A 418 -2.13 5.47 -14.27
N ILE A 419 -1.99 4.50 -13.37
CA ILE A 419 -1.83 3.08 -13.73
C ILE A 419 -3.04 2.60 -14.52
N PHE A 420 -4.26 2.83 -14.03
CA PHE A 420 -5.47 2.39 -14.75
C PHE A 420 -5.65 3.08 -16.09
N SER A 421 -5.28 4.36 -16.19
CA SER A 421 -5.30 5.09 -17.45
C SER A 421 -4.31 4.50 -18.44
N ALA A 422 -3.07 4.21 -18.01
CA ALA A 422 -2.07 3.56 -18.86
C ALA A 422 -2.51 2.15 -19.28
N VAL A 423 -3.02 1.33 -18.36
CA VAL A 423 -3.58 -0.01 -18.65
C VAL A 423 -4.66 0.11 -19.74
N THR A 424 -5.60 1.04 -19.59
CA THR A 424 -6.68 1.26 -20.57
C THR A 424 -6.13 1.69 -21.93
N THR A 425 -5.15 2.59 -21.97
CA THR A 425 -4.51 3.02 -23.23
C THR A 425 -3.83 1.85 -23.94
N TYR A 426 -3.03 1.06 -23.22
CA TYR A 426 -2.39 -0.13 -23.80
C TYR A 426 -3.41 -1.18 -24.23
N LEU A 427 -4.50 -1.36 -23.47
CA LEU A 427 -5.58 -2.27 -23.86
C LEU A 427 -6.22 -1.84 -25.18
N VAL A 428 -6.55 -0.56 -25.36
CA VAL A 428 -7.10 -0.05 -26.62
C VAL A 428 -6.14 -0.31 -27.79
N ILE A 429 -4.85 -0.06 -27.59
CA ILE A 429 -3.82 -0.32 -28.61
C ILE A 429 -3.79 -1.82 -28.97
N LEU A 430 -3.77 -2.71 -27.98
CA LEU A 430 -3.77 -4.16 -28.20
C LEU A 430 -5.02 -4.64 -28.95
N ILE A 431 -6.19 -4.10 -28.59
CA ILE A 431 -7.45 -4.41 -29.27
C ILE A 431 -7.41 -3.94 -30.73
N GLN A 432 -6.93 -2.72 -30.99
CA GLN A 432 -6.80 -2.20 -32.36
C GLN A 432 -5.86 -3.05 -33.20
N PHE A 433 -4.71 -3.46 -32.64
CA PHE A 433 -3.80 -4.36 -33.35
C PHE A 433 -4.43 -5.72 -33.66
N LYS A 434 -5.19 -6.29 -32.71
CA LYS A 434 -5.93 -7.55 -32.94
C LYS A 434 -6.95 -7.39 -34.08
N GLN A 435 -7.73 -6.32 -34.08
CA GLN A 435 -8.73 -6.06 -35.15
C GLN A 435 -8.08 -5.88 -36.53
N LEU A 436 -6.91 -5.22 -36.59
CA LEU A 436 -6.15 -5.06 -37.82
C LEU A 436 -5.55 -6.38 -38.34
N GLU A 437 -5.19 -7.29 -37.43
CA GLU A 437 -4.74 -8.64 -37.79
C GLU A 437 -5.89 -9.46 -38.38
N GLU A 438 -7.06 -9.43 -37.73
CA GLU A 438 -8.28 -10.12 -38.19
C GLU A 438 -8.80 -9.57 -39.53
N SER A 439 -8.72 -8.26 -39.79
CA SER A 439 -9.13 -7.71 -41.09
C SER A 439 -8.23 -8.19 -42.24
N LYS A 440 -6.91 -8.28 -42.01
CA LYS A 440 -5.95 -8.73 -43.03
C LYS A 440 -6.13 -10.21 -43.40
N THR A 441 -6.51 -11.06 -42.46
CA THR A 441 -6.72 -12.48 -42.74
C THR A 441 -7.97 -12.73 -43.58
N VAL A 442 -9.04 -11.95 -43.36
CA VAL A 442 -10.27 -11.99 -44.19
C VAL A 442 -9.97 -11.57 -45.63
N ASP A 443 -9.23 -10.47 -45.84
CA ASP A 443 -8.85 -10.00 -47.18
C ASP A 443 -7.98 -11.02 -47.94
N ALA A 444 -7.02 -11.65 -47.26
CA ALA A 444 -6.14 -12.66 -47.85
C ALA A 444 -6.89 -13.97 -48.20
N SER A 445 -7.91 -14.35 -47.42
CA SER A 445 -8.76 -15.51 -47.73
C SER A 445 -9.66 -15.26 -48.94
N SER A 446 -10.15 -14.03 -49.10
CA SER A 446 -11.01 -13.61 -50.23
C SER A 446 -10.24 -13.53 -51.55
N GLN A 447 -8.93 -13.24 -51.51
CA GLN A 447 -8.06 -13.25 -52.69
C GLN A 447 -7.65 -14.66 -53.16
N LYS A 448 -7.78 -15.70 -52.33
CA LYS A 448 -7.47 -17.09 -52.71
C LYS A 448 -8.68 -17.86 -53.28
N SER A 449 -9.89 -17.33 -53.14
CA SER A 449 -11.11 -17.95 -53.67
C SER A 449 -11.54 -17.42 -55.05
N ASN A 450 -10.81 -16.46 -55.61
CA ASN A 450 -10.91 -15.97 -56.97
C ASN A 450 -9.67 -16.41 -57.76
#